data_AF-A0A2T0RNM8-F1
#
_entry.id   AF-A0A2T0RNM8-F1
#
_cell.length_a   1.000
_cell.length_b   1.000
_cell.length_c   1.000
_cell.angle_alpha   90.00
_cell.angle_beta   90.00
_cell.angle_gamma   90.00
#
_symmetry.space_group_name_H-M   'P 1'
#
loop_
_entity.id
_entity.type
_entity.pdbx_description
1 polymer ?
#
loop_
_entity_poly.entity_id
_entity_poly.type
_entity_poly.pdbx_seq_one_letter_code
_entity_poly.pdbx_strand_id
1 'polypeptide(L)'
;MSKIFLSHTSVDKPFVRKLAADLRNYGHTVWIDEAEINIGDSLIGKIREGLDVVDYVAAVLSKASIQSEWVKKELEIASNKEIKQKRVIVLPLVIEEVEMPGFLEGKLYGDFTSEDKYEPTLHLLLRSLGDSLSISKSDDEFEKIKKELAEAKEVIQRHKKELKQVVEYNLSTKSKELKERILEENDKHPEYAPINNVYAFDLSGVPITLGYLLWVLAKVKRYGTHQMELLLDIEDKWNEATRMIEAYSDMIASRKSN
;
A
#
# COMPACT_ATOMS: atom_id res chain seq x y z
N MET A 1 -9.73 -16.50 -9.39
CA MET A 1 -9.70 -15.07 -9.08
C MET A 1 -10.73 -14.43 -9.96
N SER A 2 -11.81 -13.95 -9.36
CA SER A 2 -12.98 -13.45 -10.10
C SER A 2 -12.99 -11.93 -10.09
N LYS A 3 -13.43 -11.36 -11.21
CA LYS A 3 -13.49 -9.93 -11.47
C LYS A 3 -14.92 -9.44 -11.23
N ILE A 4 -15.09 -8.62 -10.19
CA ILE A 4 -16.40 -8.27 -9.62
C ILE A 4 -16.60 -6.76 -9.71
N PHE A 5 -17.74 -6.36 -10.27
CA PHE A 5 -18.19 -4.98 -10.27
C PHE A 5 -19.29 -4.78 -9.22
N LEU A 6 -19.09 -3.86 -8.28
CA LEU A 6 -20.09 -3.52 -7.26
C LEU A 6 -20.91 -2.29 -7.70
N SER A 7 -22.09 -2.55 -8.23
CA SER A 7 -23.06 -1.52 -8.64
C SER A 7 -23.82 -1.01 -7.44
N HIS A 8 -23.70 0.28 -7.13
CA HIS A 8 -24.26 0.88 -5.92
C HIS A 8 -24.60 2.36 -6.12
N THR A 9 -25.44 2.91 -5.23
CA THR A 9 -25.70 4.35 -5.19
C THR A 9 -24.75 5.05 -4.23
N SER A 10 -24.58 6.37 -4.35
CA SER A 10 -23.63 7.11 -3.52
C SER A 10 -23.92 7.02 -2.01
N VAL A 11 -25.17 6.73 -1.60
CA VAL A 11 -25.53 6.52 -0.19
C VAL A 11 -25.05 5.18 0.36
N ASP A 12 -24.87 4.17 -0.50
CA ASP A 12 -24.48 2.81 -0.11
C ASP A 12 -22.95 2.64 0.03
N LYS A 13 -22.17 3.69 -0.30
CA LYS A 13 -20.70 3.69 -0.30
C LYS A 13 -20.05 3.10 0.96
N PRO A 14 -20.52 3.38 2.20
CA PRO A 14 -19.91 2.79 3.39
C PRO A 14 -19.96 1.26 3.40
N PHE A 15 -21.12 0.66 3.07
CA PHE A 15 -21.29 -0.78 3.00
C PHE A 15 -20.46 -1.38 1.86
N VAL A 16 -20.51 -0.78 0.67
CA VAL A 16 -19.78 -1.29 -0.50
C VAL A 16 -18.28 -1.28 -0.29
N ARG A 17 -17.73 -0.30 0.42
CA ARG A 17 -16.31 -0.26 0.78
C ARG A 17 -15.92 -1.39 1.72
N LYS A 18 -16.77 -1.72 2.71
CA LYS A 18 -16.57 -2.86 3.62
C LYS A 18 -16.56 -4.16 2.82
N LEU A 19 -17.62 -4.40 2.04
CA LEU A 19 -17.74 -5.61 1.22
C LEU A 19 -16.59 -5.76 0.22
N ALA A 20 -16.17 -4.67 -0.41
CA ALA A 20 -15.05 -4.71 -1.36
C ALA A 20 -13.71 -5.02 -0.68
N ALA A 21 -13.48 -4.52 0.54
CA ALA A 21 -12.27 -4.87 1.29
C ALA A 21 -12.26 -6.37 1.59
N ASP A 22 -13.39 -6.93 2.03
CA ASP A 22 -13.51 -8.35 2.35
C ASP A 22 -13.32 -9.21 1.10
N LEU A 23 -14.02 -8.92 0.01
CA LEU A 23 -13.84 -9.63 -1.26
C LEU A 23 -12.40 -9.57 -1.79
N ARG A 24 -11.69 -8.45 -1.61
CA ARG A 24 -10.26 -8.35 -1.94
C ARG A 24 -9.38 -9.18 -1.02
N ASN A 25 -9.70 -9.26 0.28
CA ASN A 25 -8.99 -10.14 1.22
C ASN A 25 -9.13 -11.62 0.84
N TYR A 26 -10.25 -12.00 0.24
CA TYR A 26 -10.47 -13.33 -0.34
C TYR A 26 -9.87 -13.50 -1.74
N GLY A 27 -9.07 -12.55 -2.24
CA GLY A 27 -8.31 -12.67 -3.48
C GLY A 27 -9.08 -12.32 -4.75
N HIS A 28 -10.24 -11.69 -4.65
CA HIS A 28 -11.00 -11.23 -5.82
C HIS A 28 -10.61 -9.82 -6.26
N THR A 29 -10.74 -9.52 -7.56
CA THR A 29 -10.57 -8.16 -8.07
C THR A 29 -11.90 -7.44 -8.01
N VAL A 30 -11.97 -6.36 -7.24
CA VAL A 30 -13.22 -5.62 -7.02
C VAL A 30 -13.10 -4.19 -7.54
N TRP A 31 -14.02 -3.80 -8.41
CA TRP A 31 -14.21 -2.42 -8.86
C TRP A 31 -15.45 -1.81 -8.24
N ILE A 32 -15.30 -0.57 -7.78
CA ILE A 32 -16.34 0.17 -7.06
C ILE A 32 -16.72 1.45 -7.82
N ASP A 33 -15.79 2.10 -8.55
CA ASP A 33 -15.79 3.57 -8.54
C ASP A 33 -15.28 4.25 -9.83
N GLU A 34 -15.80 3.85 -11.00
CA GLU A 34 -15.76 4.71 -12.21
C GLU A 34 -17.16 5.08 -12.74
N ALA A 35 -18.20 4.58 -12.09
CA ALA A 35 -19.58 4.87 -12.44
C ALA A 35 -20.40 4.99 -11.16
N GLU A 36 -20.42 6.18 -10.55
CA GLU A 36 -21.64 6.59 -9.88
C GLU A 36 -22.75 6.46 -10.93
N ILE A 37 -23.60 5.44 -10.78
CA ILE A 37 -24.76 5.28 -11.65
C ILE A 37 -25.69 6.41 -11.26
N ASN A 38 -25.68 7.47 -12.05
CA ASN A 38 -26.62 8.56 -11.89
C ASN A 38 -27.99 8.10 -12.36
N ILE A 39 -29.03 8.77 -11.87
CA ILE A 39 -30.39 8.57 -12.35
C ILE A 39 -30.40 8.84 -13.87
N GLY A 40 -30.60 7.78 -14.66
CA GLY A 40 -30.58 7.82 -16.14
C GLY A 40 -29.42 7.06 -16.80
N ASP A 41 -28.41 6.61 -16.05
CA ASP A 41 -27.29 5.83 -16.59
C ASP A 41 -27.70 4.37 -16.89
N SER A 42 -27.21 3.83 -18.01
CA SER A 42 -27.37 2.40 -18.35
C SER A 42 -26.28 1.57 -17.68
N LEU A 43 -26.66 0.67 -16.76
CA LEU A 43 -25.74 -0.29 -16.13
C LEU A 43 -24.99 -1.11 -17.19
N ILE A 44 -25.70 -1.60 -18.21
CA ILE A 44 -25.10 -2.35 -19.31
C ILE A 44 -24.12 -1.48 -20.12
N GLY A 45 -24.45 -0.20 -20.31
CA GLY A 45 -23.56 0.77 -20.94
C GLY A 45 -22.26 0.94 -20.16
N LYS A 46 -22.35 1.19 -18.84
CA LYS A 46 -21.19 1.35 -17.96
C LYS A 46 -20.31 0.10 -17.90
N ILE A 47 -20.90 -1.10 -17.87
CA ILE A 47 -20.16 -2.36 -17.95
C ILE A 47 -19.38 -2.44 -19.28
N ARG A 48 -19.99 -2.04 -20.40
CA ARG A 48 -19.35 -2.05 -21.73
C ARG A 48 -18.29 -0.99 -21.90
N GLU A 49 -18.45 0.17 -21.28
CA GLU A 49 -17.54 1.32 -21.43
C GLU A 49 -16.33 1.24 -20.51
N GLY A 50 -16.50 0.74 -19.28
CA GLY A 50 -15.44 0.72 -18.27
C GLY A 50 -14.74 -0.63 -18.12
N LEU A 51 -15.37 -1.74 -18.52
CA LEU A 51 -14.97 -3.07 -18.06
C LEU A 51 -15.11 -4.15 -19.15
N ASP A 52 -14.12 -4.24 -20.04
CA ASP A 52 -14.04 -5.29 -21.07
C ASP A 52 -14.01 -6.74 -20.49
N VAL A 53 -13.75 -6.91 -19.19
CA VAL A 53 -13.57 -8.21 -18.55
C VAL A 53 -14.12 -8.20 -17.10
N VAL A 54 -15.42 -8.28 -16.90
CA VAL A 54 -16.05 -8.56 -15.59
C VAL A 54 -16.75 -9.91 -15.64
N ASP A 55 -16.52 -10.73 -14.62
CA ASP A 55 -17.15 -12.04 -14.48
C ASP A 55 -18.51 -11.93 -13.76
N TYR A 56 -18.58 -11.06 -12.74
CA TYR A 56 -19.74 -10.88 -11.88
C TYR A 56 -20.09 -9.40 -11.66
N VAL A 57 -21.38 -9.10 -11.69
CA VAL A 57 -21.92 -7.79 -11.31
C VAL A 57 -22.76 -7.97 -10.06
N ALA A 58 -22.29 -7.43 -8.93
CA ALA A 58 -23.07 -7.41 -7.70
C ALA A 58 -23.88 -6.12 -7.64
N ALA A 59 -25.20 -6.25 -7.68
CA ALA A 59 -26.14 -5.14 -7.62
C ALA A 59 -26.58 -4.91 -6.17
N VAL A 60 -26.20 -3.76 -5.60
CA VAL A 60 -26.56 -3.38 -4.22
C VAL A 60 -27.95 -2.72 -4.22
N LEU A 61 -28.86 -3.34 -3.47
CA LEU A 61 -30.28 -3.02 -3.39
C LEU A 61 -30.58 -2.34 -2.05
N SER A 62 -30.91 -1.06 -2.12
CA SER A 62 -31.34 -0.19 -1.02
C SER A 62 -32.61 0.55 -1.44
N LYS A 63 -33.26 1.26 -0.50
CA LYS A 63 -34.46 2.05 -0.83
C LYS A 63 -34.16 3.10 -1.91
N ALA A 64 -32.97 3.69 -1.86
CA ALA A 64 -32.50 4.64 -2.85
C ALA A 64 -32.30 3.98 -4.21
N SER A 65 -31.74 2.76 -4.25
CA SER A 65 -31.44 2.11 -5.52
C SER A 65 -32.68 1.54 -6.22
N ILE A 66 -33.71 1.10 -5.49
CA ILE A 66 -34.97 0.60 -6.09
C ILE A 66 -35.86 1.70 -6.68
N GLN A 67 -35.82 2.91 -6.12
CA GLN A 67 -36.60 4.03 -6.65
C GLN A 67 -36.03 4.59 -7.96
N SER A 68 -34.77 4.32 -8.27
CA SER A 68 -34.18 4.75 -9.52
C SER A 68 -34.57 3.85 -10.70
N GLU A 69 -34.88 4.49 -11.83
CA GLU A 69 -35.35 3.86 -13.10
C GLU A 69 -34.47 2.71 -13.62
N TRP A 70 -33.23 2.59 -13.14
CA TRP A 70 -32.29 1.55 -13.57
C TRP A 70 -32.71 0.13 -13.13
N VAL A 71 -33.35 -0.04 -11.95
CA VAL A 71 -33.65 -1.38 -11.40
C VAL A 71 -34.63 -2.14 -12.27
N LYS A 72 -35.61 -1.47 -12.90
CA LYS A 72 -36.69 -2.14 -13.63
C LYS A 72 -36.24 -2.70 -14.97
N LYS A 73 -35.44 -1.94 -15.74
CA LYS A 73 -35.14 -2.29 -17.14
C LYS A 73 -33.76 -2.92 -17.32
N GLU A 74 -32.75 -2.44 -16.60
CA GLU A 74 -31.36 -2.87 -16.83
C GLU A 74 -31.06 -4.23 -16.19
N LEU A 75 -31.53 -4.47 -14.95
CA LEU A 75 -31.37 -5.77 -14.29
C LEU A 75 -32.18 -6.87 -14.99
N GLU A 76 -33.37 -6.56 -15.50
CA GLU A 76 -34.17 -7.50 -16.30
C GLU A 76 -33.43 -7.89 -17.59
N ILE A 77 -32.83 -6.92 -18.30
CA ILE A 77 -32.06 -7.19 -19.51
C ILE A 77 -30.79 -7.98 -19.19
N ALA A 78 -30.09 -7.67 -18.10
CA ALA A 78 -28.89 -8.40 -17.69
C ALA A 78 -29.22 -9.85 -17.32
N SER A 79 -30.29 -10.07 -16.53
CA SER A 79 -30.84 -11.38 -16.19
C SER A 79 -31.26 -12.19 -17.42
N ASN A 80 -31.94 -11.57 -18.39
CA ASN A 80 -32.34 -12.25 -19.63
C ASN A 80 -31.18 -12.53 -20.58
N LYS A 81 -30.09 -11.75 -20.52
CA LYS A 81 -28.86 -11.98 -21.31
C LYS A 81 -27.96 -13.08 -20.73
N GLU A 82 -28.01 -13.36 -19.43
CA GLU A 82 -27.37 -14.54 -18.82
C GLU A 82 -27.74 -15.83 -19.57
N ILE A 83 -28.99 -15.92 -20.03
CA ILE A 83 -29.56 -17.08 -20.72
C ILE A 83 -28.99 -17.26 -22.14
N LYS A 84 -28.60 -16.17 -22.82
CA LYS A 84 -28.20 -16.22 -24.25
C LYS A 84 -26.69 -16.18 -24.51
N GLN A 85 -25.88 -15.60 -23.61
CA GLN A 85 -24.47 -15.30 -23.94
C GLN A 85 -23.42 -15.69 -22.89
N LYS A 86 -23.77 -16.29 -21.74
CA LYS A 86 -22.82 -16.84 -20.75
C LYS A 86 -21.65 -15.91 -20.32
N ARG A 87 -21.78 -14.58 -20.43
CA ARG A 87 -20.61 -13.69 -20.30
C ARG A 87 -20.48 -12.93 -18.98
N VAL A 88 -21.58 -12.65 -18.27
CA VAL A 88 -21.56 -11.92 -16.99
C VAL A 88 -22.72 -12.41 -16.11
N ILE A 89 -22.46 -12.71 -14.84
CA ILE A 89 -23.48 -13.16 -13.87
C ILE A 89 -23.88 -11.99 -12.96
N VAL A 90 -25.19 -11.79 -12.76
CA VAL A 90 -25.72 -10.72 -11.89
C VAL A 90 -26.10 -11.28 -10.52
N LEU A 91 -25.53 -10.70 -9.46
CA LEU A 91 -25.71 -11.10 -8.06
C LEU A 91 -26.46 -10.00 -7.29
N PRO A 92 -27.74 -10.19 -6.92
CA PRO A 92 -28.49 -9.22 -6.14
C PRO A 92 -28.07 -9.27 -4.65
N LEU A 93 -27.70 -8.11 -4.08
CA LEU A 93 -27.33 -7.95 -2.67
C LEU A 93 -28.26 -6.94 -2.01
N VAL A 94 -29.05 -7.36 -1.03
CA VAL A 94 -30.04 -6.52 -0.34
C VAL A 94 -29.45 -5.99 0.96
N ILE A 95 -29.38 -4.67 1.13
CA ILE A 95 -28.81 -4.03 2.33
C ILE A 95 -29.87 -3.34 3.20
N GLU A 96 -31.07 -3.13 2.67
CA GLU A 96 -32.21 -2.55 3.38
C GLU A 96 -33.49 -3.33 3.05
N GLU A 97 -34.48 -3.27 3.94
CA GLU A 97 -35.80 -3.84 3.66
C GLU A 97 -36.51 -3.03 2.56
N VAL A 98 -36.80 -3.71 1.45
CA VAL A 98 -37.29 -3.12 0.21
C VAL A 98 -38.25 -4.07 -0.50
N GLU A 99 -39.21 -3.52 -1.25
CA GLU A 99 -40.08 -4.30 -2.12
C GLU A 99 -39.27 -4.86 -3.28
N MET A 100 -39.11 -6.17 -3.32
CA MET A 100 -38.29 -6.85 -4.33
C MET A 100 -38.95 -6.72 -5.71
N PRO A 101 -38.22 -6.24 -6.73
CA PRO A 101 -38.71 -6.23 -8.10
C PRO A 101 -39.08 -7.64 -8.59
N GLY A 102 -40.15 -7.77 -9.36
CA GLY A 102 -40.69 -9.07 -9.83
C GLY A 102 -39.68 -9.97 -10.57
N PHE A 103 -38.64 -9.43 -11.21
CA PHE A 103 -37.60 -10.24 -11.86
C PHE A 103 -36.60 -10.88 -10.88
N LEU A 104 -36.59 -10.44 -9.61
CA LEU A 104 -35.85 -11.07 -8.51
C LEU A 104 -36.71 -12.09 -7.76
N GLU A 105 -38.03 -12.14 -8.01
CA GLU A 105 -38.88 -13.17 -7.43
C GLU A 105 -38.41 -14.56 -7.89
N GLY A 106 -38.00 -15.39 -6.94
CA GLY A 106 -37.49 -16.74 -7.19
C GLY A 106 -35.99 -16.85 -7.47
N LYS A 107 -35.22 -15.76 -7.47
CA LYS A 107 -33.74 -15.81 -7.47
C LYS A 107 -33.20 -15.72 -6.04
N LEU A 108 -32.14 -16.47 -5.75
CA LEU A 108 -31.41 -16.35 -4.48
C LEU A 108 -30.66 -15.01 -4.46
N TYR A 109 -30.82 -14.25 -3.38
CA TYR A 109 -30.15 -12.97 -3.15
C TYR A 109 -29.34 -13.01 -1.86
N GLY A 110 -28.29 -12.18 -1.80
CA GLY A 110 -27.50 -12.00 -0.59
C GLY A 110 -28.19 -11.00 0.34
N ASP A 111 -28.69 -11.46 1.49
CA ASP A 111 -29.29 -10.61 2.52
C ASP A 111 -28.23 -10.06 3.49
N PHE A 112 -27.99 -8.76 3.42
CA PHE A 112 -27.10 -7.97 4.27
C PHE A 112 -27.86 -6.94 5.12
N THR A 113 -29.17 -7.12 5.33
CA THR A 113 -30.02 -6.19 6.09
C THR A 113 -29.67 -6.07 7.58
N SER A 114 -28.97 -7.06 8.14
CA SER A 114 -28.54 -7.06 9.54
C SER A 114 -27.10 -7.55 9.67
N GLU A 115 -26.35 -6.98 10.63
CA GLU A 115 -24.93 -7.33 10.84
C GLU A 115 -24.75 -8.82 11.18
N ASP A 116 -25.70 -9.44 11.91
CA ASP A 116 -25.69 -10.87 12.23
C ASP A 116 -25.74 -11.78 10.98
N LYS A 117 -26.24 -11.27 9.86
CA LYS A 117 -26.32 -11.99 8.58
C LYS A 117 -25.11 -11.76 7.68
N TYR A 118 -24.23 -10.82 8.03
CA TYR A 118 -23.14 -10.40 7.15
C TYR A 118 -22.21 -11.57 6.79
N GLU A 119 -21.63 -12.22 7.79
CA GLU A 119 -20.71 -13.35 7.61
C GLU A 119 -21.33 -14.54 6.85
N PRO A 120 -22.51 -15.08 7.26
CA PRO A 120 -23.08 -16.22 6.54
C PRO A 120 -23.45 -15.86 5.09
N THR A 121 -23.94 -14.64 4.83
CA THR A 121 -24.25 -14.18 3.48
C THR A 121 -22.98 -13.96 2.65
N LEU A 122 -21.91 -13.43 3.23
CA LEU A 122 -20.61 -13.27 2.58
C LEU A 122 -20.05 -14.63 2.13
N HIS A 123 -20.14 -15.66 2.97
CA HIS A 123 -19.73 -17.02 2.59
C HIS A 123 -20.55 -17.58 1.40
N LEU A 124 -21.86 -17.33 1.36
CA LEU A 124 -22.70 -17.72 0.22
C LEU A 124 -22.29 -16.98 -1.07
N LEU A 125 -21.97 -15.69 -0.94
CA LEU A 125 -21.49 -14.88 -2.06
C LEU A 125 -20.16 -15.42 -2.59
N LEU A 126 -19.19 -15.68 -1.71
CA LEU A 126 -17.89 -16.25 -2.08
C LEU A 126 -18.03 -17.59 -2.82
N ARG A 127 -18.93 -18.46 -2.35
CA ARG A 127 -19.24 -19.74 -3.03
C ARG A 127 -19.76 -19.53 -4.46
N SER A 128 -20.57 -18.49 -4.69
CA SER A 128 -21.10 -18.16 -6.02
C SER A 128 -20.03 -17.61 -6.97
N LEU A 129 -19.05 -16.90 -6.43
CA LEU A 129 -17.93 -16.31 -7.16
C LEU A 129 -16.89 -17.34 -7.63
N GLY A 130 -17.07 -18.61 -7.25
CA GLY A 130 -16.17 -19.72 -7.53
C GLY A 130 -15.01 -19.73 -6.54
N ASP A 131 -14.76 -20.90 -5.95
CA ASP A 131 -13.59 -21.15 -5.10
C ASP A 131 -12.32 -20.94 -5.92
N SER A 132 -11.80 -19.71 -5.97
CA SER A 132 -10.40 -19.53 -6.27
C SER A 132 -9.60 -19.82 -5.02
N LEU A 133 -9.54 -21.12 -4.71
CA LEU A 133 -8.80 -21.73 -3.63
C LEU A 133 -9.18 -21.16 -2.27
N SER A 134 -9.70 -22.03 -1.42
CA SER A 134 -9.41 -22.00 -0.01
C SER A 134 -7.93 -21.67 0.21
N ILE A 135 -7.60 -20.38 0.39
CA ILE A 135 -6.60 -20.00 1.36
C ILE A 135 -7.34 -19.91 2.71
N SER A 136 -8.02 -20.99 3.10
CA SER A 136 -7.56 -21.59 4.34
C SER A 136 -6.16 -22.11 4.02
N LYS A 137 -5.14 -21.25 4.16
CA LYS A 137 -3.91 -21.75 4.78
C LYS A 137 -4.44 -22.54 5.96
N SER A 138 -4.22 -23.85 5.98
CA SER A 138 -4.63 -24.64 7.13
C SER A 138 -4.18 -23.88 8.38
N ASP A 139 -4.89 -23.98 9.50
CA ASP A 139 -4.45 -23.30 10.73
C ASP A 139 -2.95 -23.57 10.99
N ASP A 140 -2.44 -24.73 10.54
CA ASP A 140 -1.02 -25.10 10.49
C ASP A 140 -0.15 -24.23 9.56
N GLU A 141 -0.56 -23.93 8.33
CA GLU A 141 0.18 -23.03 7.42
C GLU A 141 0.12 -21.57 7.87
N PHE A 142 -1.00 -21.14 8.44
CA PHE A 142 -1.12 -19.78 8.98
C PHE A 142 -0.24 -19.62 10.23
N GLU A 143 -0.26 -20.60 11.14
CA GLU A 143 0.64 -20.64 12.29
C GLU A 143 2.11 -20.79 11.86
N LYS A 144 2.39 -21.55 10.79
CA LYS A 144 3.74 -21.63 10.21
C LYS A 144 4.21 -20.27 9.70
N ILE A 145 3.39 -19.55 8.95
CA ILE A 145 3.74 -18.21 8.44
C ILE A 145 3.84 -17.19 9.58
N LYS A 146 2.97 -17.27 10.58
CA LYS A 146 3.03 -16.41 11.76
C LYS A 146 4.31 -16.66 12.57
N LYS A 147 4.75 -17.92 12.66
CA LYS A 147 6.03 -18.31 13.24
C LYS A 147 7.20 -17.79 12.41
N GLU A 148 7.21 -18.00 11.09
CA GLU A 148 8.25 -17.46 10.20
C GLU A 148 8.32 -15.93 10.26
N LEU A 149 7.18 -15.24 10.34
CA LEU A 149 7.12 -13.79 10.52
C LEU A 149 7.63 -13.35 11.89
N ALA A 150 7.36 -14.11 12.95
CA ALA A 150 7.90 -13.84 14.28
C ALA A 150 9.43 -13.98 14.28
N GLU A 151 9.94 -15.07 13.69
CA GLU A 151 11.38 -15.30 13.52
C GLU A 151 12.04 -14.20 12.69
N ALA A 152 11.44 -13.79 11.56
CA ALA A 152 11.93 -12.69 10.74
C ALA A 152 11.94 -11.36 11.50
N LYS A 153 10.89 -11.06 12.28
CA LYS A 153 10.83 -9.87 13.14
C LYS A 153 11.92 -9.89 14.21
N GLU A 154 12.17 -11.04 14.84
CA GLU A 154 13.25 -11.19 15.81
C GLU A 154 14.62 -10.97 15.18
N VAL A 155 14.86 -11.51 13.98
CA VAL A 155 16.10 -11.28 13.22
C VAL A 155 16.29 -9.80 12.91
N ILE A 156 15.24 -9.11 12.45
CA ILE A 156 15.28 -7.66 12.18
C ILE A 156 15.55 -6.87 13.48
N GLN A 157 14.90 -7.22 14.58
CA GLN A 157 15.12 -6.57 15.87
C GLN A 157 16.54 -6.78 16.39
N ARG A 158 17.09 -8.00 16.23
CA ARG A 158 18.48 -8.32 16.57
C ARG A 158 19.45 -7.47 15.76
N HIS A 159 19.30 -7.43 14.44
CA HIS A 159 20.14 -6.60 13.57
C HIS A 159 20.02 -5.10 13.93
N LYS A 160 18.80 -4.61 14.20
CA LYS A 160 18.61 -3.22 14.66
C LYS A 160 19.34 -2.94 15.98
N LYS A 161 19.33 -3.89 16.92
CA LYS A 161 20.01 -3.77 18.20
C LYS A 161 21.53 -3.77 18.02
N GLU A 162 22.06 -4.67 17.20
CA GLU A 162 23.49 -4.75 16.86
C GLU A 162 23.95 -3.46 16.18
N LEU A 163 23.21 -2.96 15.18
CA LEU A 163 23.49 -1.69 14.53
C LEU A 163 23.49 -0.52 15.53
N LYS A 164 22.51 -0.48 16.44
CA LYS A 164 22.46 0.56 17.48
C LYS A 164 23.69 0.49 18.39
N GLN A 165 24.13 -0.69 18.79
CA GLN A 165 25.34 -0.87 19.60
C GLN A 165 26.60 -0.44 18.85
N VAL A 166 26.73 -0.79 17.57
CA VAL A 166 27.86 -0.36 16.73
C VAL A 166 27.89 1.16 16.57
N VAL A 167 26.74 1.79 16.32
CA VAL A 167 26.63 3.25 16.23
C VAL A 167 26.97 3.90 17.57
N GLU A 168 26.45 3.39 18.68
CA GLU A 168 26.74 3.92 20.02
C GLU A 168 28.23 3.78 20.38
N TYR A 169 28.86 2.67 20.03
CA TYR A 169 30.30 2.48 20.17
C TYR A 169 31.09 3.47 19.32
N ASN A 170 30.76 3.62 18.03
CA ASN A 170 31.44 4.56 17.13
C ASN A 170 31.25 6.02 17.54
N LEU A 171 30.09 6.37 18.09
CA LEU A 171 29.87 7.69 18.65
C LEU A 171 30.63 7.85 19.98
N SER A 172 30.77 6.80 20.80
CA SER A 172 31.47 6.89 22.09
C SER A 172 32.94 7.34 21.95
N THR A 173 33.62 6.95 20.86
CA THR A 173 35.02 7.28 20.59
C THR A 173 35.23 8.69 20.02
N LYS A 174 34.16 9.39 19.61
CA LYS A 174 34.22 10.74 19.02
C LYS A 174 34.18 11.83 20.09
N SER A 175 34.59 13.05 19.73
CA SER A 175 34.46 14.23 20.59
C SER A 175 32.98 14.57 20.84
N LYS A 176 32.70 15.34 21.90
CA LYS A 176 31.34 15.76 22.24
C LYS A 176 30.71 16.61 21.13
N GLU A 177 31.48 17.57 20.62
CA GLU A 177 31.05 18.50 19.56
C GLU A 177 30.75 17.78 18.25
N LEU A 178 31.57 16.78 17.89
CA LEU A 178 31.33 15.94 16.72
C LEU A 178 30.06 15.10 16.85
N LYS A 179 29.81 14.51 18.03
CA LYS A 179 28.57 13.75 18.28
C LYS A 179 27.32 14.62 18.10
N GLU A 180 27.32 15.81 18.70
CA GLU A 180 26.20 16.74 18.61
C GLU A 180 25.94 17.12 17.15
N ARG A 181 26.99 17.42 16.37
CA ARG A 181 26.84 17.76 14.95
C ARG A 181 26.35 16.59 14.10
N ILE A 182 26.85 15.37 14.34
CA ILE A 182 26.39 14.16 13.64
C ILE A 182 24.88 13.95 13.90
N LEU A 183 24.45 14.02 15.15
CA LEU A 183 23.04 13.83 15.51
C LEU A 183 22.17 14.90 14.87
N GLU A 184 22.59 16.16 14.90
CA GLU A 184 21.84 17.28 14.31
C GLU A 184 21.73 17.15 12.78
N GLU A 185 22.81 16.77 12.08
CA GLU A 185 22.76 16.60 10.63
C GLU A 185 21.97 15.35 10.23
N ASN A 186 22.09 14.25 10.97
CA ASN A 186 21.33 13.03 10.70
C ASN A 186 19.83 13.20 10.92
N ASP A 187 19.42 14.08 11.85
CA ASP A 187 18.01 14.43 12.03
C ASP A 187 17.45 15.19 10.82
N LYS A 188 18.25 16.11 10.25
CA LYS A 188 17.89 16.88 9.05
C LYS A 188 17.98 16.04 7.76
N HIS A 189 18.95 15.13 7.69
CA HIS A 189 19.27 14.29 6.55
C HIS A 189 19.46 12.83 6.99
N PRO A 190 18.36 12.09 7.22
CA PRO A 190 18.42 10.69 7.65
C PRO A 190 19.22 9.78 6.69
N GLU A 191 19.28 10.14 5.41
CA GLU A 191 20.04 9.45 4.38
C GLU A 191 21.56 9.51 4.58
N TYR A 192 22.09 10.48 5.34
CA TYR A 192 23.52 10.60 5.64
C TYR A 192 23.95 9.82 6.89
N ALA A 193 22.99 9.36 7.71
CA ALA A 193 23.27 8.71 8.97
C ALA A 193 24.23 7.51 8.89
N PRO A 194 24.12 6.58 7.90
CA PRO A 194 25.06 5.47 7.77
C PRO A 194 26.51 5.92 7.58
N ILE A 195 26.71 7.01 6.83
CA ILE A 195 28.05 7.55 6.53
C ILE A 195 28.56 8.36 7.73
N ASN A 196 27.76 9.28 8.25
CA ASN A 196 28.14 10.15 9.36
C ASN A 196 28.48 9.38 10.63
N ASN A 197 27.73 8.31 10.95
CA ASN A 197 27.97 7.51 12.15
C ASN A 197 29.34 6.80 12.14
N VAL A 198 29.93 6.59 10.96
CA VAL A 198 31.21 5.87 10.79
C VAL A 198 32.33 6.86 10.48
N TYR A 199 32.17 7.63 9.40
CA TYR A 199 33.25 8.38 8.75
C TYR A 199 33.38 9.83 9.20
N ALA A 200 32.39 10.40 9.92
CA ALA A 200 32.51 11.78 10.40
C ALA A 200 33.72 11.95 11.33
N PHE A 201 34.44 13.05 11.19
CA PHE A 201 35.72 13.27 11.84
C PHE A 201 35.87 14.73 12.28
N ASP A 202 36.79 14.98 13.22
CA ASP A 202 37.14 16.33 13.66
C ASP A 202 38.31 16.87 12.83
N LEU A 203 38.30 18.16 12.50
CA LEU A 203 39.38 18.87 11.81
C LEU A 203 39.68 20.17 12.56
N SER A 204 40.77 20.22 13.33
CA SER A 204 41.10 21.36 14.20
C SER A 204 39.95 21.81 15.12
N GLY A 205 39.16 20.87 15.65
CA GLY A 205 37.97 21.17 16.47
C GLY A 205 36.72 21.56 15.68
N VAL A 206 36.77 21.53 14.35
CA VAL A 206 35.61 21.69 13.49
C VAL A 206 35.05 20.30 13.15
N PRO A 207 33.80 19.98 13.54
CA PRO A 207 33.20 18.70 13.24
C PRO A 207 32.82 18.61 11.75
N ILE A 208 33.41 17.65 11.05
CA ILE A 208 33.19 17.41 9.62
C ILE A 208 32.21 16.24 9.45
N THR A 209 31.00 16.60 9.04
CA THR A 209 29.97 15.67 8.59
C THR A 209 29.91 15.63 7.06
N LEU A 210 29.24 14.64 6.49
CA LEU A 210 29.09 14.47 5.05
C LEU A 210 28.42 15.68 4.40
N GLY A 211 27.33 16.19 4.97
CA GLY A 211 26.65 17.37 4.43
C GLY A 211 27.55 18.60 4.44
N TYR A 212 28.31 18.81 5.52
CA TYR A 212 29.28 19.90 5.60
C TYR A 212 30.41 19.75 4.57
N LEU A 213 30.99 18.56 4.43
CA LEU A 213 32.05 18.29 3.45
C LEU A 213 31.56 18.53 2.02
N LEU A 214 30.38 18.01 1.66
CA LEU A 214 29.77 18.24 0.34
C LEU A 214 29.52 19.72 0.07
N TRP A 215 29.03 20.46 1.07
CA TRP A 215 28.84 21.91 0.97
C TRP A 215 30.17 22.64 0.73
N VAL A 216 31.23 22.29 1.46
CA VAL A 216 32.57 22.88 1.27
C VAL A 216 33.07 22.60 -0.14
N LEU A 217 33.03 21.35 -0.61
CA LEU A 217 33.46 20.98 -1.96
C LEU A 217 32.69 21.73 -3.05
N ALA A 218 31.37 21.87 -2.88
CA ALA A 218 30.54 22.65 -3.80
C ALA A 218 30.92 24.15 -3.80
N LYS A 219 31.28 24.69 -2.63
CA LYS A 219 31.72 26.09 -2.48
C LYS A 219 33.10 26.33 -3.10
N VAL A 220 34.06 25.43 -2.88
CA VAL A 220 35.39 25.47 -3.53
C VAL A 220 35.22 25.46 -5.04
N LYS A 221 34.41 24.55 -5.58
CA LYS A 221 34.15 24.48 -7.03
C LYS A 221 33.60 25.77 -7.63
N ARG A 222 32.88 26.58 -6.84
CA ARG A 222 32.28 27.86 -7.28
C ARG A 222 33.20 29.06 -7.09
N TYR A 223 33.97 29.10 -6.00
CA TYR A 223 34.68 30.31 -5.56
C TYR A 223 36.20 30.13 -5.41
N GLY A 224 36.74 28.94 -5.66
CA GLY A 224 38.17 28.67 -5.83
C GLY A 224 38.89 28.10 -4.61
N THR A 225 38.68 28.62 -3.40
CA THR A 225 39.45 28.18 -2.21
C THR A 225 38.61 28.18 -0.94
N HIS A 226 38.86 27.23 -0.04
CA HIS A 226 38.28 27.19 1.30
C HIS A 226 39.35 26.90 2.35
N GLN A 227 39.24 27.51 3.54
CA GLN A 227 40.20 27.30 4.65
C GLN A 227 40.35 25.83 5.05
N MET A 228 39.33 25.01 4.77
CA MET A 228 39.34 23.58 5.03
C MET A 228 40.43 22.82 4.26
N GLU A 229 40.75 23.18 3.01
CA GLU A 229 41.76 22.46 2.22
C GLU A 229 43.14 22.56 2.89
N LEU A 230 43.49 23.75 3.36
CA LEU A 230 44.72 23.97 4.13
C LEU A 230 44.73 23.17 5.43
N LEU A 231 43.60 23.08 6.14
CA LEU A 231 43.50 22.32 7.38
C LEU A 231 43.60 20.80 7.11
N LEU A 232 43.02 20.31 6.02
CA LEU A 232 43.15 18.90 5.61
C LEU A 232 44.60 18.54 5.28
N ASP A 233 45.33 19.44 4.61
CA ASP A 233 46.77 19.28 4.36
C ASP A 233 47.58 19.30 5.66
N ILE A 234 47.32 20.27 6.54
CA ILE A 234 48.06 20.45 7.80
C ILE A 234 47.87 19.26 8.74
N GLU A 235 46.65 18.69 8.81
CA GLU A 235 46.34 17.56 9.69
C GLU A 235 46.44 16.18 9.01
N ASP A 236 46.83 16.11 7.74
CA ASP A 236 46.90 14.88 6.92
C ASP A 236 45.57 14.09 6.89
N LYS A 237 44.44 14.81 6.75
CA LYS A 237 43.07 14.25 6.82
C LYS A 237 42.37 14.02 5.49
N TRP A 238 43.13 14.08 4.39
CA TRP A 238 42.58 13.78 3.06
C TRP A 238 42.09 12.35 2.93
N ASN A 239 42.68 11.41 3.66
CA ASN A 239 42.25 10.01 3.65
C ASN A 239 40.84 9.85 4.23
N GLU A 240 40.52 10.55 5.32
CA GLU A 240 39.22 10.55 5.98
C GLU A 240 38.15 11.18 5.07
N ALA A 241 38.47 12.34 4.49
CA ALA A 241 37.60 13.01 3.53
C ALA A 241 37.33 12.12 2.30
N THR A 242 38.36 11.47 1.76
CA THR A 242 38.24 10.58 0.59
C THR A 242 37.37 9.38 0.92
N ARG A 243 37.62 8.67 2.03
CA ARG A 243 36.82 7.52 2.47
C ARG A 243 35.34 7.89 2.66
N MET A 244 35.06 9.06 3.22
CA MET A 244 33.70 9.55 3.41
C MET A 244 32.98 9.75 2.06
N ILE A 245 33.66 10.34 1.07
CA ILE A 245 33.11 10.59 -0.26
C ILE A 245 32.94 9.29 -1.04
N GLU A 246 33.90 8.37 -0.99
CA GLU A 246 33.82 7.04 -1.61
C GLU A 246 32.62 6.27 -1.06
N ALA A 247 32.46 6.20 0.27
CA ALA A 247 31.34 5.53 0.91
C ALA A 247 29.98 6.14 0.51
N TYR A 248 29.91 7.46 0.35
CA TYR A 248 28.71 8.13 -0.16
C TYR A 248 28.44 7.80 -1.64
N SER A 249 29.49 7.75 -2.46
CA SER A 249 29.43 7.38 -3.88
C SER A 249 28.86 5.97 -4.05
N ASP A 250 29.39 5.00 -3.31
CA ASP A 250 28.94 3.60 -3.32
C ASP A 250 27.48 3.47 -2.87
N MET A 251 27.09 4.24 -1.84
CA MET A 251 25.72 4.29 -1.36
C MET A 251 24.74 4.84 -2.42
N ILE A 252 25.14 5.82 -3.22
CA ILE A 252 24.31 6.33 -4.32
C ILE A 252 24.26 5.34 -5.48
N ALA A 253 25.40 4.71 -5.84
CA ALA A 253 25.47 3.76 -6.94
C ALA A 253 24.58 2.53 -6.71
N SER A 254 24.56 2.00 -5.48
CA SER A 254 23.70 0.89 -5.09
C SER A 254 22.20 1.21 -5.14
N ARG A 255 21.80 2.48 -4.95
CA ARG A 255 20.39 2.92 -5.09
C ARG A 255 19.90 3.02 -6.52
N LYS A 256 20.78 3.19 -7.51
CA LYS A 256 20.39 3.28 -8.94
C LYS A 256 20.22 1.92 -9.63
N SER A 257 20.66 0.84 -8.98
CA SER A 257 20.68 -0.52 -9.55
C SER A 257 19.48 -1.38 -9.11
N ASN A 258 18.58 -0.83 -8.28
CA ASN A 258 17.30 -1.40 -7.86
C ASN A 258 16.15 -0.58 -8.43
#